data_AF-A0A8T6QLD7-F1
#
_entry.id   AF-A0A8T6QLD7-F1
#
_cell.length_a   1.000
_cell.length_b   1.000
_cell.length_c   1.000
_cell.angle_alpha   90.00
_cell.angle_beta   90.00
_cell.angle_gamma   90.00
#
_symmetry.space_group_name_H-M   'P 1'
#
loop_
_entity.id
_entity.type
_entity.pdbx_description
1 polymer ?
#
loop_
_entity_poly.entity_id
_entity_poly.type
_entity_poly.pdbx_seq_one_letter_code
_entity_poly.pdbx_strand_id
1 'polypeptide(L)'
;MFLLNVMPEKTAEHYRNKIAVYLHWYQTHGYPDDIPDEQDNDLGSRDVPSWRRICKTLIKNDFWCRTLSFSPNKPRHYERYLQRMKERRKEWGIL
;
A
#
# COMPACT_ATOMS: atom_id res chain seq x y z
N MET A 1 1.61 -0.25 19.64
CA MET A 1 1.18 0.92 18.85
C MET A 1 1.44 0.64 17.37
N PHE A 2 0.48 0.92 16.50
CA PHE A 2 0.63 0.76 15.05
C PHE A 2 0.95 2.12 14.41
N LEU A 3 1.94 2.18 13.51
CA LEU A 3 2.46 3.44 12.94
C LEU A 3 1.38 4.27 12.24
N LEU A 4 0.43 3.62 11.56
CA LEU A 4 -0.67 4.33 10.89
C LEU A 4 -1.70 4.93 11.87
N ASN A 5 -1.76 4.47 13.11
CA ASN A 5 -2.70 4.99 14.11
C ASN A 5 -2.19 6.28 14.76
N VAL A 6 -0.90 6.58 14.66
CA VAL A 6 -0.30 7.82 15.18
C VAL A 6 -0.15 8.91 14.12
N MET A 7 -0.41 8.60 12.85
CA MET A 7 -0.39 9.56 11.75
C MET A 7 -1.71 10.34 11.65
N PRO A 8 -1.71 11.56 11.05
CA PRO A 8 -2.94 12.24 10.69
C PRO A 8 -3.84 11.36 9.83
N GLU A 9 -5.15 11.39 10.09
CA GLU A 9 -6.14 10.46 9.51
C GLU A 9 -6.06 10.38 7.98
N LYS A 10 -5.97 11.53 7.30
CA LYS A 10 -5.87 11.59 5.83
C LYS A 10 -4.62 10.90 5.29
N THR A 11 -3.48 11.06 5.98
CA THR A 11 -2.20 10.46 5.59
C THR A 11 -2.24 8.95 5.85
N ALA A 12 -2.75 8.54 7.01
CA ALA A 12 -2.93 7.13 7.34
C ALA A 12 -3.84 6.43 6.31
N GLU A 13 -4.96 7.04 5.95
CA GLU A 13 -5.90 6.49 4.97
C GLU A 13 -5.31 6.43 3.56
N HIS A 14 -4.48 7.39 3.18
CA HIS A 14 -3.73 7.34 1.93
C HIS A 14 -2.81 6.12 1.86
N TYR A 15 -2.02 5.86 2.91
CA TYR A 15 -1.17 4.67 2.98
C TYR A 15 -1.99 3.38 2.99
N ARG A 16 -3.08 3.31 3.77
CA ARG A 16 -3.97 2.13 3.81
C ARG A 16 -4.51 1.80 2.41
N ASN A 17 -4.95 2.81 1.66
CA ASN A 17 -5.45 2.61 0.30
C ASN A 17 -4.36 2.09 -0.66
N LYS A 18 -3.13 2.60 -0.56
CA LYS A 18 -2.00 2.11 -1.37
C LYS A 18 -1.60 0.69 -1.00
N ILE A 19 -1.51 0.38 0.29
CA ILE A 19 -1.18 -0.96 0.79
C ILE A 19 -2.26 -1.97 0.35
N ALA A 20 -3.54 -1.62 0.47
CA ALA A 20 -4.64 -2.49 0.03
C ALA A 20 -4.55 -2.83 -1.47
N VAL A 21 -4.25 -1.84 -2.33
CA VAL A 21 -4.03 -2.09 -3.77
C VAL A 21 -2.82 -3.00 -3.99
N TYR A 22 -1.73 -2.76 -3.28
CA TYR A 22 -0.49 -3.52 -3.41
C TYR A 22 -0.72 -5.00 -3.04
N LEU A 23 -1.31 -5.26 -1.88
CA LEU A 23 -1.61 -6.62 -1.40
C LEU A 23 -2.57 -7.34 -2.34
N HIS A 24 -3.67 -6.70 -2.74
CA HIS A 24 -4.64 -7.30 -3.65
C HIS A 24 -4.05 -7.62 -5.02
N TRP A 25 -3.13 -6.78 -5.53
CA TRP A 25 -2.43 -7.09 -6.78
C TRP A 25 -1.59 -8.36 -6.65
N TYR A 26 -0.78 -8.50 -5.59
CA TYR A 26 0.03 -9.71 -5.39
C TYR A 26 -0.82 -10.96 -5.08
N GLN A 27 -1.97 -10.78 -4.44
CA GLN A 27 -2.95 -11.86 -4.23
C GLN A 27 -3.38 -12.52 -5.54
N THR A 28 -3.51 -11.71 -6.60
CA THR A 28 -3.88 -12.20 -7.93
C THR A 28 -2.68 -12.56 -8.81
N HIS A 29 -1.43 -12.33 -8.34
CA HIS A 29 -0.19 -12.47 -9.14
C HIS A 29 0.88 -13.33 -8.43
N GLY A 30 0.48 -14.43 -7.81
CA GLY A 30 1.39 -15.47 -7.31
C GLY A 30 1.53 -15.54 -5.79
N TYR A 31 0.80 -14.70 -5.03
CA TYR A 31 0.77 -14.73 -3.57
C TYR A 31 -0.68 -14.84 -3.06
N PRO A 32 -1.41 -15.93 -3.38
CA PRO A 32 -2.86 -16.03 -3.16
C PRO A 32 -3.28 -15.89 -1.68
N ASP A 33 -2.41 -16.27 -0.75
CA ASP A 33 -2.66 -16.19 0.70
C ASP A 33 -2.15 -14.86 1.28
N ASP A 34 -0.84 -14.61 1.23
CA ASP A 34 -0.22 -13.35 1.64
C ASP A 34 1.20 -13.21 1.05
N ILE A 35 1.77 -12.01 1.14
CA ILE A 35 3.19 -11.75 0.88
C ILE A 35 4.02 -12.13 2.13
N PRO A 36 5.26 -12.61 1.95
CA PRO A 36 6.13 -12.95 3.08
C PRO A 36 6.58 -11.71 3.86
N ASP A 37 6.98 -11.92 5.12
CA ASP A 37 7.49 -10.85 5.98
C ASP A 37 8.75 -10.19 5.41
N GLU A 38 9.66 -11.02 4.89
CA GLU A 38 10.92 -10.61 4.26
C GLU A 38 11.29 -11.54 3.10
N GLN A 39 12.02 -11.01 2.12
CA GLN A 39 12.63 -11.79 1.05
C GLN A 39 14.04 -11.28 0.70
N ASP A 40 14.84 -12.13 0.09
CA ASP A 40 16.12 -11.71 -0.46
C ASP A 40 15.94 -10.58 -1.50
N ASN A 41 16.71 -9.51 -1.33
CA ASN A 41 16.70 -8.33 -2.19
C ASN A 41 15.37 -7.53 -2.23
N ASP A 42 14.45 -7.76 -1.30
CA ASP A 42 13.19 -6.99 -1.19
C ASP A 42 13.37 -5.49 -0.90
N LEU A 43 14.55 -5.10 -0.42
CA LEU A 43 14.93 -3.71 -0.20
C LEU A 43 15.69 -3.08 -1.37
N GLY A 44 16.01 -3.88 -2.40
CA GLY A 44 16.75 -3.48 -3.59
C GLY A 44 15.92 -2.67 -4.59
N SER A 45 16.48 -2.51 -5.79
CA SER A 45 15.84 -1.78 -6.89
C SER A 45 14.67 -2.53 -7.53
N ARG A 46 14.72 -3.87 -7.50
CA ARG A 46 13.63 -4.74 -7.99
C ARG A 46 12.42 -4.65 -7.05
N ASP A 47 11.23 -4.70 -7.62
CA ASP A 47 9.98 -4.79 -6.86
C ASP A 47 9.72 -6.24 -6.46
N VAL A 48 10.24 -6.62 -5.30
CA VAL A 48 9.98 -7.90 -4.66
C VAL A 48 9.08 -7.64 -3.45
N PRO A 49 7.90 -8.27 -3.37
CA PRO A 49 6.90 -7.94 -2.36
C PRO A 49 7.29 -8.47 -0.99
N SER A 50 7.27 -7.63 0.04
CA SER A 50 7.37 -8.09 1.42
C SER A 50 6.77 -7.09 2.39
N TRP A 51 6.36 -7.55 3.57
CA TRP A 51 5.96 -6.65 4.65
C TRP A 51 7.10 -5.72 5.07
N ARG A 52 8.35 -6.21 5.06
CA ARG A 52 9.55 -5.39 5.29
C ARG A 52 9.65 -4.21 4.33
N ARG A 53 9.31 -4.39 3.05
CA ARG A 53 9.26 -3.32 2.05
C ARG A 53 8.14 -2.31 2.32
N ILE A 54 6.96 -2.77 2.74
CA ILE A 54 5.86 -1.90 3.17
C ILE A 54 6.28 -1.07 4.38
N CYS A 55 6.85 -1.69 5.41
CA CYS A 55 7.37 -1.02 6.59
C CYS A 55 8.42 0.04 6.24
N LYS A 56 9.37 -0.28 5.35
CA LYS A 56 10.37 0.70 4.85
C LYS A 56 9.71 1.92 4.19
N THR A 57 8.64 1.70 3.42
CA THR A 57 7.87 2.78 2.78
C THR A 57 7.28 3.73 3.83
N LEU A 58 6.70 3.17 4.88
CA LEU A 58 6.11 3.94 5.98
C LEU A 58 7.17 4.68 6.82
N ILE A 59 8.25 4.00 7.20
CA ILE A 59 9.34 4.57 8.01
C ILE A 59 10.04 5.72 7.27
N LYS A 60 10.20 5.60 5.95
CA LYS A 60 10.79 6.67 5.12
C LYS A 60 9.85 7.86 4.87
N ASN A 61 8.60 7.79 5.34
CA ASN A 61 7.55 8.75 4.98
C ASN A 61 7.43 8.93 3.45
N ASP A 62 7.56 7.85 2.69
CA ASP A 62 7.39 7.85 1.23
C ASP A 62 5.91 8.05 0.88
N PHE A 63 5.47 9.31 0.93
CA PHE A 63 4.07 9.68 0.76
C PHE A 63 3.49 9.20 -0.57
N TRP A 64 4.29 9.16 -1.64
CA TRP A 64 3.80 8.68 -2.93
C TRP A 64 3.85 7.17 -3.08
N CYS A 65 4.44 6.46 -2.11
CA CYS A 65 4.65 5.02 -2.10
C CYS A 65 5.41 4.55 -3.36
N ARG A 66 6.42 5.32 -3.79
CA ARG A 66 7.27 4.97 -4.94
C ARG A 66 8.04 3.67 -4.71
N THR A 67 8.36 3.39 -3.46
CA THR A 67 8.99 2.13 -3.04
C THR A 67 8.09 0.93 -3.37
N LEU A 68 6.76 1.10 -3.38
CA LEU A 68 5.76 0.09 -3.78
C LEU A 68 5.28 0.30 -5.22
N SER A 69 6.13 0.90 -6.07
CA SER A 69 5.88 1.12 -7.50
C SER A 69 4.67 2.02 -7.82
N PHE A 70 4.21 2.85 -6.87
CA PHE A 70 3.14 3.81 -7.14
C PHE A 70 3.65 5.14 -7.72
N SER A 71 2.79 5.75 -8.52
CA SER A 71 2.95 7.13 -9.00
C SER A 71 1.99 8.10 -8.28
N PRO A 72 2.32 9.40 -8.24
CA PRO A 72 1.44 10.42 -7.71
C PRO A 72 0.08 10.46 -8.43
N ASN A 73 -1.00 10.58 -7.68
CA ASN A 73 -2.33 10.80 -8.24
C ASN A 73 -2.47 12.27 -8.69
N LYS A 74 -3.11 12.51 -9.83
CA LYS A 74 -3.47 13.88 -10.25
C LYS A 74 -4.50 14.46 -9.27
N PRO A 75 -4.32 15.68 -8.73
CA PRO A 75 -5.22 16.25 -7.72
C PRO A 75 -6.70 16.25 -8.14
N ARG A 76 -6.99 16.55 -9.41
CA ARG A 76 -8.34 16.57 -10.00
C ARG A 76 -9.12 15.25 -9.85
N HIS A 77 -8.44 14.12 -9.66
CA HIS A 77 -9.06 12.80 -9.59
C HIS A 77 -8.96 12.17 -8.21
N TYR A 78 -8.42 12.87 -7.21
CA TYR A 78 -8.13 12.28 -5.91
C TYR A 78 -9.41 11.89 -5.14
N GLU A 79 -10.43 12.73 -5.12
CA GLU A 79 -11.70 12.42 -4.45
C GLU A 79 -12.40 11.20 -5.07
N ARG A 80 -12.46 11.15 -6.41
CA ARG A 80 -13.01 10.00 -7.13
C ARG A 80 -12.21 8.73 -6.87
N TYR A 81 -10.89 8.83 -6.74
CA TYR A 81 -10.03 7.72 -6.36
C TYR A 81 -10.36 7.21 -4.95
N LEU A 82 -10.56 8.10 -3.98
CA LEU A 82 -10.94 7.72 -2.62
C LEU A 82 -12.29 7.01 -2.57
N GLN A 83 -13.29 7.49 -3.30
CA GLN A 83 -14.60 6.82 -3.41
C GLN A 83 -14.47 5.40 -3.96
N ARG A 84 -13.75 5.26 -5.09
CA ARG A 84 -13.48 3.95 -5.69
C ARG A 84 -12.71 3.02 -4.74
N MET A 85 -11.77 3.54 -3.97
CA MET A 85 -11.03 2.74 -3.00
C MET A 85 -11.92 2.25 -1.86
N LYS A 86 -12.87 3.06 -1.37
CA LYS A 86 -13.86 2.63 -0.37
C LYS A 86 -14.74 1.50 -0.89
N GLU A 87 -15.16 1.56 -2.15
CA GLU A 87 -15.94 0.49 -2.80
C GLU A 87 -15.11 -0.80 -2.92
N ARG A 88 -13.91 -0.70 -3.49
CA ARG A 88 -12.99 -1.83 -3.66
C ARG A 88 -12.63 -2.52 -2.35
N ARG A 89 -12.33 -1.75 -1.31
CA ARG A 89 -11.99 -2.31 0.01
C ARG A 89 -13.14 -3.10 0.62
N LYS A 90 -14.39 -2.68 0.40
CA LYS A 90 -15.57 -3.47 0.77
C LYS A 90 -15.68 -4.75 -0.04
N GLU A 91 -15.49 -4.68 -1.36
CA GLU A 91 -15.52 -5.85 -2.25
C GLU A 91 -14.43 -6.88 -1.90
N TRP A 92 -13.25 -6.42 -1.50
CA TRP A 92 -12.12 -7.28 -1.11
C TRP A 92 -12.20 -7.78 0.34
N GLY A 93 -13.18 -7.32 1.13
CA GLY A 93 -13.28 -7.68 2.56
C GLY A 93 -12.20 -7.07 3.46
N ILE A 94 -11.55 -5.99 3.00
CA ILE A 94 -10.46 -5.29 3.72
C ILE A 94 -11.02 -3.99 4.31
N LEU A 95 -11.78 -4.10 5.40
CA LEU A 95 -12.35 -2.96 6.13
C LEU A 95 -11.33 -2.30 7.06
#